data_AF-A0A0P8AW25-F1
#
_entry.id   AF-A0A0P8AW25-F1
#
_cell.length_a   1.000
_cell.length_b   1.000
_cell.length_c   1.000
_cell.angle_alpha   90.00
_cell.angle_beta   90.00
_cell.angle_gamma   90.00
#
_symmetry.space_group_name_H-M   'P 1'
#
loop_
_entity.id
_entity.type
_entity.pdbx_description
1 polymer ?
#
loop_
_entity_poly.entity_id
_entity_poly.type
_entity_poly.pdbx_seq_one_letter_code
_entity_poly.pdbx_strand_id
1 'polypeptide(L)'
;MSVKDSPKPDSDQPSQPPSPVGDGSMGASDVPAMSGVASGMPVDGLASEPGSGPATATASAKDTESASASAHTPNPGTAPAPDSTAATKPETSPAPDPEPAPDFPGPRAAKNYDAIIVGSGPNGLAAAVRLALEGLTVLVLEAEATIGGGTRTKELIQPGYLHDVCSAVHPLGISSPFFRRLPLHQHGLQWLHPDLPVAHALDRGEVAFLHRDLQVTVEAMGDDGQAYYNLVHQLVDNWGQFTIDGLAPLGIPQDPALLTSFGLNAIQSARSIARRFKNDDTRALFAGIAAHGIQNLDRPLTAAIGIVLSAAAHASGWPVAKGGSQAITNALASYLRSLGGDIRTGFRLEKLSQLPPTQAVLFDLTPRQVEQIMGERLPMYYRKRLLKFRYGWGSYKMDFLLNGPVPWRNEVLQKAGTVHLGGTFEEIAAAEKVVSMGRIPQKPYVLVAQPGAADPSRSPDEKQVLWAYCHVPHGSTVNMRRAIVNQIERFAPGFRNRIIEDRGMNTKALEKYNANYIGGDINGGVQDWRQFFSRPVSAFSPYTIPVDGYYFCSSSTPPGGGVHGMCGFYAAESALRRTFRTPSANWKFSLKME
;
A
#
# COMPACT_ATOMS: atom_id res chain seq x y z
N MET A 1 -33.22 -40.41 -51.88
CA MET A 1 -33.00 -41.29 -50.72
C MET A 1 -32.95 -40.35 -49.52
N SER A 2 -34.03 -40.13 -48.74
CA SER A 2 -35.05 -41.08 -48.23
C SER A 2 -34.43 -42.02 -47.16
N VAL A 3 -35.00 -42.20 -45.97
CA VAL A 3 -36.26 -41.65 -45.40
C VAL A 3 -36.34 -41.90 -43.87
N LYS A 4 -36.94 -40.96 -43.09
CA LYS A 4 -37.62 -41.17 -41.76
C LYS A 4 -36.79 -41.79 -40.60
N ASP A 5 -37.24 -41.87 -39.35
CA ASP A 5 -38.25 -41.13 -38.54
C ASP A 5 -37.82 -41.20 -37.06
N SER A 6 -38.40 -40.36 -36.18
CA SER A 6 -38.26 -40.48 -34.70
C SER A 6 -39.09 -41.65 -34.12
N PRO A 7 -38.95 -41.97 -32.82
CA PRO A 7 -39.96 -41.41 -31.89
C PRO A 7 -39.46 -41.08 -30.47
N LYS A 8 -40.26 -40.25 -29.78
CA LYS A 8 -40.32 -40.12 -28.31
C LYS A 8 -41.15 -41.27 -27.69
N PRO A 9 -41.17 -41.41 -26.36
CA PRO A 9 -42.45 -41.10 -25.68
C PRO A 9 -42.30 -40.22 -24.43
N ASP A 10 -43.38 -39.50 -24.12
CA ASP A 10 -43.73 -38.99 -22.78
C ASP A 10 -44.88 -39.92 -22.26
N SER A 11 -45.33 -39.97 -21.00
CA SER A 11 -45.28 -39.06 -19.84
C SER A 11 -44.72 -39.81 -18.57
N ASP A 12 -45.08 -39.64 -17.28
CA ASP A 12 -46.12 -38.90 -16.54
C ASP A 12 -45.74 -38.67 -15.05
N GLN A 13 -46.69 -38.25 -14.21
CA GLN A 13 -46.59 -37.98 -12.76
C GLN A 13 -47.69 -38.77 -11.98
N PRO A 14 -48.06 -38.43 -10.71
CA PRO A 14 -47.33 -37.79 -9.61
C PRO A 14 -47.39 -38.58 -8.28
N SER A 15 -46.71 -38.12 -7.23
CA SER A 15 -47.19 -38.27 -5.83
C SER A 15 -46.67 -37.12 -4.94
N GLN A 16 -47.42 -36.77 -3.90
CA GLN A 16 -47.20 -35.59 -3.04
C GLN A 16 -47.17 -35.98 -1.53
N PRO A 17 -46.84 -35.06 -0.59
CA PRO A 17 -46.36 -35.42 0.75
C PRO A 17 -47.48 -35.54 1.80
N PRO A 18 -47.10 -35.77 3.07
CA PRO A 18 -47.81 -35.22 4.22
C PRO A 18 -46.95 -34.23 5.05
N SER A 19 -47.51 -33.05 5.28
CA SER A 19 -47.32 -32.27 6.52
C SER A 19 -48.53 -32.56 7.45
N PRO A 20 -48.91 -31.77 8.49
CA PRO A 20 -48.17 -30.79 9.30
C PRO A 20 -48.35 -30.98 10.83
N VAL A 21 -47.53 -30.31 11.65
CA VAL A 21 -47.86 -29.82 13.02
C VAL A 21 -47.00 -28.56 13.27
N GLY A 22 -47.47 -27.46 13.88
CA GLY A 22 -48.84 -27.14 14.30
C GLY A 22 -48.91 -25.95 15.28
N ASP A 23 -48.98 -24.73 14.73
CA ASP A 23 -49.54 -23.47 15.26
C ASP A 23 -49.11 -22.82 16.61
N GLY A 24 -49.21 -21.47 16.60
CA GLY A 24 -49.45 -20.63 17.79
C GLY A 24 -48.24 -19.91 18.43
N SER A 25 -48.30 -18.62 18.81
CA SER A 25 -48.98 -17.42 18.27
C SER A 25 -48.55 -16.17 19.06
N MET A 26 -48.63 -14.99 18.42
CA MET A 26 -48.70 -13.61 18.98
C MET A 26 -48.13 -13.27 20.37
N GLY A 27 -47.25 -12.26 20.42
CA GLY A 27 -46.94 -11.47 21.63
C GLY A 27 -46.02 -10.28 21.32
N ALA A 28 -46.49 -9.05 21.52
CA ALA A 28 -45.74 -7.82 21.24
C ALA A 28 -45.62 -6.93 22.48
N SER A 29 -44.41 -6.42 22.74
CA SER A 29 -44.06 -5.32 23.64
C SER A 29 -42.52 -5.14 23.63
N ASP A 30 -41.93 -3.97 23.90
CA ASP A 30 -42.49 -2.60 23.82
C ASP A 30 -41.35 -1.59 23.55
N VAL A 31 -41.67 -0.44 22.98
CA VAL A 31 -40.71 0.66 22.71
C VAL A 31 -41.02 1.86 23.61
N PRO A 32 -40.12 2.25 24.54
CA PRO A 32 -40.27 3.49 25.29
C PRO A 32 -39.76 4.69 24.46
N ALA A 33 -40.66 5.29 23.67
CA ALA A 33 -40.39 6.57 23.03
C ALA A 33 -40.43 7.71 24.07
N MET A 34 -39.36 8.50 24.17
CA MET A 34 -39.33 9.72 24.98
C MET A 34 -40.23 10.80 24.36
N SER A 35 -41.36 11.09 24.98
CA SER A 35 -42.17 12.28 24.66
C SER A 35 -41.64 13.50 25.42
N GLY A 36 -41.50 14.63 24.72
CA GLY A 36 -41.07 15.89 25.32
C GLY A 36 -42.24 16.72 25.84
N VAL A 37 -42.00 17.51 26.88
CA VAL A 37 -42.85 18.65 27.28
C VAL A 37 -41.96 19.85 27.49
N ALA A 38 -42.26 20.97 26.81
CA ALA A 38 -41.59 22.24 26.99
C ALA A 38 -42.57 23.27 27.56
N SER A 39 -42.13 24.06 28.55
CA SER A 39 -42.82 25.27 29.06
C SER A 39 -41.91 26.05 30.02
N GLY A 40 -42.06 27.37 30.08
CA GLY A 40 -41.60 28.17 31.24
C GLY A 40 -40.28 28.94 31.11
N MET A 41 -40.22 29.93 30.21
CA MET A 41 -39.42 31.15 30.42
C MET A 41 -40.29 32.20 31.16
N PRO A 42 -39.71 33.14 31.94
CA PRO A 42 -39.24 34.40 31.35
C PRO A 42 -37.99 35.06 32.01
N VAL A 43 -37.64 36.23 31.46
CA VAL A 43 -36.59 37.25 31.77
C VAL A 43 -36.35 37.56 33.27
N ASP A 44 -35.22 38.12 33.72
CA ASP A 44 -34.34 39.22 33.23
C ASP A 44 -32.82 38.91 33.36
N GLY A 45 -31.86 39.69 32.83
CA GLY A 45 -31.95 40.90 31.99
C GLY A 45 -31.11 42.08 32.52
N LEU A 46 -29.89 42.29 31.96
CA LEU A 46 -29.18 43.59 31.89
C LEU A 46 -27.91 43.47 31.03
N ALA A 47 -27.42 44.58 30.48
CA ALA A 47 -26.34 44.62 29.49
C ALA A 47 -25.30 45.71 29.76
N SER A 48 -24.08 45.52 29.23
CA SER A 48 -23.20 46.61 28.76
C SER A 48 -22.13 46.04 27.82
N GLU A 49 -21.80 46.79 26.77
CA GLU A 49 -20.84 46.39 25.71
C GLU A 49 -19.60 47.34 25.72
N PRO A 50 -18.75 47.49 24.68
CA PRO A 50 -17.33 47.17 24.82
C PRO A 50 -16.38 48.38 24.89
N GLY A 51 -15.19 48.17 25.46
CA GLY A 51 -14.06 49.10 25.43
C GLY A 51 -13.00 48.71 24.40
N SER A 52 -12.50 49.67 23.62
CA SER A 52 -11.48 49.48 22.58
C SER A 52 -10.20 50.29 22.88
N GLY A 53 -9.04 49.87 22.35
CA GLY A 53 -7.82 50.69 22.38
C GLY A 53 -6.49 49.91 22.41
N PRO A 54 -5.44 50.31 21.64
CA PRO A 54 -4.17 49.58 21.56
C PRO A 54 -2.90 50.35 21.97
N ALA A 55 -1.86 49.62 22.37
CA ALA A 55 -0.43 49.99 22.31
C ALA A 55 0.38 48.67 22.21
N THR A 56 1.34 48.39 21.32
CA THR A 56 2.48 49.09 20.69
C THR A 56 3.75 49.20 21.55
N ALA A 57 4.83 48.59 21.05
CA ALA A 57 6.23 48.73 21.45
C ALA A 57 6.61 48.17 22.85
N THR A 58 7.86 47.77 23.15
CA THR A 58 9.10 47.76 22.34
C THR A 58 9.96 46.54 22.71
N ALA A 59 10.93 46.18 21.88
CA ALA A 59 11.97 45.22 22.25
C ALA A 59 13.11 45.90 23.03
N SER A 60 13.73 45.16 23.94
CA SER A 60 15.19 45.17 24.10
C SER A 60 15.65 43.81 24.62
N ALA A 61 16.96 43.56 24.59
CA ALA A 61 17.58 42.31 25.00
C ALA A 61 18.62 42.54 26.11
N LYS A 62 19.30 41.44 26.46
CA LYS A 62 20.66 41.33 26.98
C LYS A 62 20.93 41.23 28.50
N ASP A 63 21.75 40.21 28.76
CA ASP A 63 22.96 40.17 29.61
C ASP A 63 22.93 39.56 31.02
N THR A 64 24.07 38.90 31.26
CA THR A 64 24.69 38.40 32.50
C THR A 64 24.25 37.07 33.12
N GLU A 65 25.28 36.39 33.61
CA GLU A 65 25.30 35.05 34.19
C GLU A 65 25.36 35.14 35.72
N SER A 66 24.98 34.05 36.41
CA SER A 66 25.72 33.62 37.59
C SER A 66 25.47 32.14 37.85
N ALA A 67 26.50 31.39 38.22
CA ALA A 67 26.40 30.00 38.62
C ALA A 67 26.70 29.86 40.12
N SER A 68 26.07 28.87 40.78
CA SER A 68 26.48 28.41 42.11
C SER A 68 26.33 26.90 42.20
N ALA A 69 27.46 26.20 42.25
CA ALA A 69 27.52 24.81 42.71
C ALA A 69 27.66 24.79 44.24
N SER A 70 27.31 23.67 44.87
CA SER A 70 27.71 23.37 46.25
C SER A 70 28.04 21.89 46.38
N ALA A 71 29.08 21.57 47.14
CA ALA A 71 29.58 20.22 47.37
C ALA A 71 29.92 20.04 48.85
N HIS A 72 29.79 18.82 49.37
CA HIS A 72 30.13 18.47 50.75
C HIS A 72 30.70 17.05 50.89
N THR A 73 31.86 16.98 51.54
CA THR A 73 32.67 15.82 51.96
C THR A 73 33.59 16.32 53.11
N PRO A 74 34.33 15.49 53.90
CA PRO A 74 34.61 14.05 53.80
C PRO A 74 33.86 13.25 54.92
N ASN A 75 34.33 12.29 55.74
CA ASN A 75 35.66 11.74 56.08
C ASN A 75 35.55 10.24 56.52
N PRO A 76 36.51 9.55 57.20
CA PRO A 76 37.07 8.32 56.61
C PRO A 76 37.05 7.04 57.49
N GLY A 77 37.49 5.92 56.90
CA GLY A 77 37.82 4.65 57.57
C GLY A 77 36.83 3.51 57.27
N THR A 78 37.23 2.24 57.09
CA THR A 78 38.57 1.63 57.05
C THR A 78 38.51 0.36 56.16
N ALA A 79 39.61 -0.04 55.50
CA ALA A 79 39.66 -1.26 54.69
C ALA A 79 39.70 -2.55 55.56
N PRO A 80 39.31 -3.71 55.00
CA PRO A 80 40.34 -4.59 54.43
C PRO A 80 40.03 -5.07 53.00
N ALA A 81 40.96 -5.83 52.42
CA ALA A 81 40.89 -6.39 51.06
C ALA A 81 40.83 -7.95 51.10
N PRO A 82 41.01 -8.67 49.98
CA PRO A 82 39.89 -9.23 49.23
C PRO A 82 39.82 -10.76 49.29
N ASP A 83 38.66 -11.34 48.92
CA ASP A 83 38.51 -12.78 48.67
C ASP A 83 37.98 -13.05 47.26
N SER A 84 38.30 -14.22 46.70
CA SER A 84 38.33 -14.45 45.25
C SER A 84 37.28 -15.45 44.75
N THR A 85 36.40 -14.99 43.86
CA THR A 85 35.65 -15.87 42.94
C THR A 85 35.52 -15.21 41.57
N ALA A 86 36.35 -15.64 40.61
CA ALA A 86 36.32 -15.13 39.24
C ALA A 86 35.27 -15.88 38.41
N ALA A 87 34.06 -15.33 38.28
CA ALA A 87 33.09 -15.79 37.31
C ALA A 87 33.47 -15.30 35.90
N THR A 88 33.67 -16.22 34.96
CA THR A 88 34.08 -15.91 33.58
C THR A 88 32.97 -15.19 32.82
N LYS A 89 33.31 -14.09 32.15
CA LYS A 89 32.47 -13.53 31.08
C LYS A 89 32.53 -14.47 29.86
N PRO A 90 31.40 -14.77 29.19
CA PRO A 90 31.45 -15.35 27.86
C PRO A 90 31.95 -14.29 26.87
N GLU A 91 33.07 -14.57 26.21
CA GLU A 91 33.51 -13.78 25.06
C GLU A 91 32.60 -14.08 23.87
N THR A 92 31.79 -13.09 23.46
CA THR A 92 31.06 -13.16 22.20
C THR A 92 31.98 -12.76 21.06
N SER A 93 32.52 -13.74 20.34
CA SER A 93 33.25 -13.48 19.09
C SER A 93 32.42 -12.60 18.16
N PRO A 94 33.02 -11.59 17.49
CA PRO A 94 32.31 -10.85 16.45
C PRO A 94 31.86 -11.82 15.36
N ALA A 95 30.66 -11.62 14.83
CA ALA A 95 30.23 -12.33 13.62
C ALA A 95 31.22 -12.02 12.49
N PRO A 96 31.59 -13.02 11.66
CA PRO A 96 32.49 -12.76 10.53
C PRO A 96 31.86 -11.76 9.58
N ASP A 97 32.69 -10.89 8.99
CA ASP A 97 32.26 -10.03 7.90
C ASP A 97 31.67 -10.88 6.76
N PRO A 98 30.60 -10.42 6.09
CA PRO A 98 30.02 -11.17 4.99
C PRO A 98 31.05 -11.30 3.86
N GLU A 99 31.33 -12.54 3.44
CA GLU A 99 32.21 -12.80 2.31
C GLU A 99 31.76 -12.00 1.07
N PRO A 100 32.70 -11.45 0.28
CA PRO A 100 32.33 -10.78 -0.96
C PRO A 100 31.57 -11.76 -1.85
N ALA A 101 30.38 -11.35 -2.30
CA ALA A 101 29.50 -12.20 -3.10
C ALA A 101 30.27 -12.76 -4.31
N PRO A 102 30.29 -14.09 -4.52
CA PRO A 102 31.14 -14.68 -5.54
C PRO A 102 30.76 -14.17 -6.93
N ASP A 103 31.79 -13.76 -7.68
CA ASP A 103 31.71 -13.54 -9.12
C ASP A 103 30.99 -14.69 -9.82
N PHE A 104 30.42 -14.43 -11.00
CA PHE A 104 29.78 -15.47 -11.80
C PHE A 104 30.74 -16.67 -11.94
N PRO A 105 30.38 -17.85 -11.39
CA PRO A 105 31.33 -18.95 -11.32
C PRO A 105 31.73 -19.39 -12.73
N GLY A 106 33.04 -19.67 -12.89
CA GLY A 106 33.62 -20.17 -14.14
C GLY A 106 32.84 -21.37 -14.71
N PRO A 107 32.84 -21.55 -16.03
CA PRO A 107 31.66 -22.04 -16.75
C PRO A 107 31.29 -23.49 -16.43
N ARG A 108 30.32 -23.65 -15.51
CA ARG A 108 29.19 -24.56 -15.79
C ARG A 108 28.49 -24.00 -17.02
N ALA A 109 28.60 -24.71 -18.15
CA ALA A 109 28.17 -24.33 -19.50
C ALA A 109 27.12 -23.20 -19.50
N ALA A 110 27.58 -21.98 -19.79
CA ALA A 110 26.81 -20.77 -19.51
C ALA A 110 25.47 -20.80 -20.24
N LYS A 111 24.37 -20.95 -19.47
CA LYS A 111 23.01 -20.84 -20.00
C LYS A 111 22.86 -19.42 -20.54
N ASN A 112 22.82 -19.27 -21.86
CA ASN A 112 22.47 -18.01 -22.50
C ASN A 112 21.01 -17.69 -22.13
N TYR A 113 20.74 -16.43 -21.82
CA TYR A 113 19.39 -15.95 -21.52
C TYR A 113 18.99 -14.91 -22.54
N ASP A 114 17.82 -15.07 -23.16
CA ASP A 114 17.24 -14.08 -24.06
C ASP A 114 16.99 -12.75 -23.35
N ALA A 115 16.54 -12.80 -22.10
CA ALA A 115 16.34 -11.62 -21.26
C ALA A 115 16.82 -11.79 -19.82
N ILE A 116 17.33 -10.71 -19.24
CA ILE A 116 17.67 -10.62 -17.82
C ILE A 116 16.82 -9.54 -17.15
N ILE A 117 16.19 -9.87 -16.03
CA ILE A 117 15.45 -8.93 -15.19
C ILE A 117 16.26 -8.62 -13.94
N VAL A 118 16.37 -7.34 -13.57
CA VAL A 118 17.13 -6.90 -12.41
C VAL A 118 16.16 -6.35 -11.35
N GLY A 119 16.02 -7.09 -10.26
CA GLY A 119 15.02 -6.91 -9.20
C GLY A 119 13.88 -7.93 -9.31
N SER A 120 13.55 -8.59 -8.20
CA SER A 120 12.46 -9.58 -8.10
C SER A 120 11.20 -9.03 -7.38
N GLY A 121 10.90 -7.76 -7.59
CA GLY A 121 9.62 -7.18 -7.18
C GLY A 121 8.45 -7.78 -7.95
N PRO A 122 7.21 -7.44 -7.59
CA PRO A 122 6.02 -7.90 -8.32
C PRO A 122 6.01 -7.45 -9.79
N ASN A 123 6.70 -6.35 -10.13
CA ASN A 123 6.86 -5.91 -11.52
C ASN A 123 7.97 -6.68 -12.24
N GLY A 124 9.15 -6.87 -11.63
CA GLY A 124 10.23 -7.66 -12.21
C GLY A 124 9.81 -9.11 -12.49
N LEU A 125 9.14 -9.76 -11.53
CA LEU A 125 8.59 -11.10 -11.73
C LEU A 125 7.45 -11.14 -12.77
N ALA A 126 6.62 -10.09 -12.86
CA ALA A 126 5.60 -9.99 -13.91
C ALA A 126 6.23 -9.86 -15.31
N ALA A 127 7.28 -9.05 -15.46
CA ALA A 127 8.05 -8.94 -16.70
C ALA A 127 8.69 -10.28 -17.08
N ALA A 128 9.27 -10.98 -16.10
CA ALA A 128 9.89 -12.28 -16.30
C ALA A 128 8.89 -13.32 -16.82
N VAL A 129 7.75 -13.47 -16.14
CA VAL A 129 6.66 -14.36 -16.56
C VAL A 129 6.17 -13.99 -17.95
N ARG A 130 5.96 -12.69 -18.23
CA ARG A 130 5.45 -12.24 -19.53
C ARG A 130 6.39 -12.59 -20.69
N LEU A 131 7.70 -12.53 -20.50
CA LEU A 131 8.68 -12.94 -21.52
C LEU A 131 8.78 -14.47 -21.65
N ALA A 132 8.80 -15.21 -20.54
CA ALA A 132 8.82 -16.67 -20.55
C ALA A 132 7.58 -17.30 -21.21
N LEU A 133 6.44 -16.59 -21.19
CA LEU A 133 5.22 -16.97 -21.91
C LEU A 133 5.32 -16.93 -23.45
N GLU A 134 6.34 -16.27 -24.02
CA GLU A 134 6.69 -16.37 -25.45
C GLU A 134 7.81 -17.41 -25.70
N GLY A 135 8.11 -18.27 -24.73
CA GLY A 135 9.17 -19.28 -24.81
C GLY A 135 10.60 -18.74 -24.63
N LEU A 136 10.76 -17.47 -24.28
CA LEU A 136 12.08 -16.84 -24.08
C LEU A 136 12.76 -17.36 -22.80
N THR A 137 14.07 -17.54 -22.85
CA THR A 137 14.87 -17.92 -21.68
C THR A 137 15.12 -16.68 -20.80
N VAL A 138 14.64 -16.71 -19.55
CA VAL A 138 14.71 -15.55 -18.64
C VAL A 138 15.48 -15.86 -17.36
N LEU A 139 16.34 -14.93 -16.95
CA LEU A 139 16.97 -14.89 -15.62
C LEU A 139 16.48 -13.68 -14.82
N VAL A 140 16.03 -13.90 -13.59
CA VAL A 140 15.77 -12.82 -12.62
C VAL A 140 16.93 -12.75 -11.63
N LEU A 141 17.51 -11.56 -11.48
CA LEU A 141 18.55 -11.25 -10.51
C LEU A 141 17.95 -10.47 -9.33
N GLU A 142 18.16 -10.94 -8.11
CA GLU A 142 17.74 -10.26 -6.89
C GLU A 142 18.95 -10.00 -5.99
N ALA A 143 19.05 -8.77 -5.48
CA ALA A 143 20.19 -8.35 -4.67
C ALA A 143 20.12 -8.85 -3.22
N GLU A 144 18.92 -9.01 -2.67
CA GLU A 144 18.72 -9.57 -1.33
C GLU A 144 18.72 -11.10 -1.33
N ALA A 145 18.80 -11.72 -0.15
CA ALA A 145 18.77 -13.18 0.00
C ALA A 145 17.42 -13.82 -0.39
N THR A 146 16.31 -13.07 -0.36
CA THR A 146 14.95 -13.56 -0.70
C THR A 146 14.25 -12.65 -1.71
N ILE A 147 13.38 -13.23 -2.54
CA ILE A 147 12.60 -12.49 -3.54
C ILE A 147 11.51 -11.61 -2.93
N GLY A 148 11.00 -10.64 -3.71
CA GLY A 148 9.71 -9.97 -3.47
C GLY A 148 9.76 -8.45 -3.40
N GLY A 149 10.92 -7.84 -3.10
CA GLY A 149 11.06 -6.39 -3.02
C GLY A 149 10.10 -5.75 -2.01
N GLY A 150 9.01 -5.17 -2.49
CA GLY A 150 7.98 -4.51 -1.68
C GLY A 150 6.86 -5.40 -1.14
N THR A 151 6.80 -6.67 -1.54
CA THR A 151 5.79 -7.64 -1.06
C THR A 151 6.34 -8.57 0.02
N ARG A 152 7.57 -8.39 0.53
CA ARG A 152 8.15 -9.36 1.46
C ARG A 152 7.37 -9.42 2.77
N THR A 153 7.20 -10.64 3.26
CA THR A 153 6.70 -10.97 4.61
C THR A 153 7.87 -11.53 5.41
N LYS A 154 8.00 -11.14 6.68
CA LYS A 154 9.04 -11.60 7.60
C LYS A 154 8.52 -11.71 9.03
N GLU A 155 9.17 -12.55 9.82
CA GLU A 155 9.06 -12.57 11.28
C GLU A 155 9.86 -11.36 11.83
N LEU A 156 9.27 -10.17 11.79
CA LEU A 156 9.96 -8.92 12.13
C LEU A 156 10.15 -8.70 13.63
N ILE A 157 9.44 -9.44 14.47
CA ILE A 157 9.41 -9.25 15.93
C ILE A 157 9.75 -10.58 16.60
N GLN A 158 8.85 -11.56 16.55
CA GLN A 158 9.05 -12.91 17.11
C GLN A 158 8.75 -13.99 16.06
N PRO A 159 9.35 -15.20 16.16
CA PRO A 159 9.05 -16.34 15.28
C PRO A 159 7.56 -16.73 15.32
N GLY A 160 7.03 -17.17 14.17
CA GLY A 160 5.61 -17.46 13.96
C GLY A 160 4.74 -16.23 13.63
N TYR A 161 5.17 -15.01 13.97
CA TYR A 161 4.35 -13.79 13.79
C TYR A 161 4.69 -13.09 12.48
N LEU A 162 3.80 -13.18 11.51
CA LEU A 162 4.07 -12.78 10.13
C LEU A 162 3.75 -11.29 9.91
N HIS A 163 4.77 -10.51 9.55
CA HIS A 163 4.67 -9.07 9.32
C HIS A 163 5.05 -8.72 7.88
N ASP A 164 4.27 -7.86 7.22
CA ASP A 164 4.57 -7.45 5.85
C ASP A 164 5.46 -6.20 5.86
N VAL A 165 6.65 -6.30 5.24
CA VAL A 165 7.73 -5.31 5.44
C VAL A 165 7.43 -3.98 4.74
N CYS A 166 6.68 -4.01 3.63
CA CYS A 166 6.12 -2.81 2.99
C CYS A 166 4.63 -3.01 2.70
N SER A 167 4.22 -3.34 1.47
CA SER A 167 2.79 -3.46 1.13
C SER A 167 2.13 -4.59 1.92
N ALA A 168 0.91 -4.36 2.44
CA ALA A 168 0.17 -5.32 3.26
C ALA A 168 -1.23 -5.68 2.72
N VAL A 169 -1.85 -4.78 1.92
CA VAL A 169 -3.24 -4.92 1.43
C VAL A 169 -3.27 -4.59 -0.07
N HIS A 170 -4.04 -5.34 -0.88
CA HIS A 170 -3.78 -5.47 -2.33
C HIS A 170 -5.01 -5.27 -3.25
N PRO A 171 -5.82 -4.19 -3.13
CA PRO A 171 -6.96 -3.96 -4.02
C PRO A 171 -6.58 -3.91 -5.51
N LEU A 172 -5.43 -3.32 -5.85
CA LEU A 172 -4.90 -3.31 -7.22
C LEU A 172 -4.18 -4.60 -7.63
N GLY A 173 -3.87 -5.48 -6.67
CA GLY A 173 -3.25 -6.79 -6.94
C GLY A 173 -4.28 -7.81 -7.40
N ILE A 174 -5.37 -7.98 -6.65
CA ILE A 174 -6.52 -8.81 -7.07
C ILE A 174 -7.20 -8.26 -8.34
N SER A 175 -7.05 -6.96 -8.60
CA SER A 175 -7.65 -6.26 -9.76
C SER A 175 -6.74 -6.15 -10.99
N SER A 176 -5.50 -6.63 -10.92
CA SER A 176 -4.54 -6.57 -12.03
C SER A 176 -5.01 -7.42 -13.23
N PRO A 177 -5.20 -6.82 -14.43
CA PRO A 177 -5.54 -7.55 -15.65
C PRO A 177 -4.51 -8.63 -16.01
N PHE A 178 -3.23 -8.40 -15.70
CA PHE A 178 -2.19 -9.40 -15.92
C PHE A 178 -2.29 -10.55 -14.92
N PHE A 179 -2.33 -10.28 -13.61
CA PHE A 179 -2.37 -11.35 -12.59
C PHE A 179 -3.64 -12.20 -12.68
N ARG A 180 -4.79 -11.63 -13.08
CA ARG A 180 -6.03 -12.39 -13.31
C ARG A 180 -5.94 -13.43 -14.42
N ARG A 181 -5.05 -13.23 -15.41
CA ARG A 181 -4.80 -14.18 -16.51
C ARG A 181 -3.76 -15.26 -16.19
N LEU A 182 -3.12 -15.19 -15.01
CA LEU A 182 -2.11 -16.15 -14.59
C LEU A 182 -2.73 -17.20 -13.64
N PRO A 183 -2.33 -18.48 -13.70
CA PRO A 183 -2.88 -19.55 -12.86
C PRO A 183 -2.36 -19.50 -11.41
N LEU A 184 -2.16 -18.31 -10.83
CA LEU A 184 -1.44 -18.12 -9.54
C LEU A 184 -2.06 -18.87 -8.36
N HIS A 185 -3.36 -19.19 -8.41
CA HIS A 185 -4.03 -20.04 -7.43
C HIS A 185 -3.43 -21.47 -7.40
N GLN A 186 -3.04 -22.02 -8.56
CA GLN A 186 -2.36 -23.32 -8.69
C GLN A 186 -0.92 -23.25 -8.13
N HIS A 187 -0.36 -22.04 -8.05
CA HIS A 187 0.94 -21.74 -7.44
C HIS A 187 0.80 -21.20 -5.99
N GLY A 188 -0.36 -21.40 -5.36
CA GLY A 188 -0.58 -21.15 -3.94
C GLY A 188 -1.06 -19.75 -3.54
N LEU A 189 -1.33 -18.85 -4.49
CA LEU A 189 -1.88 -17.53 -4.17
C LEU A 189 -3.38 -17.62 -3.83
N GLN A 190 -3.71 -17.50 -2.55
CA GLN A 190 -5.07 -17.30 -2.06
C GLN A 190 -5.23 -15.84 -1.56
N TRP A 191 -6.22 -15.13 -2.08
CA TRP A 191 -6.68 -13.85 -1.53
C TRP A 191 -7.68 -14.10 -0.39
N LEU A 192 -7.59 -13.31 0.67
CA LEU A 192 -8.50 -13.34 1.81
C LEU A 192 -9.04 -11.94 2.06
N HIS A 193 -10.35 -11.83 2.33
CA HIS A 193 -11.04 -10.56 2.50
C HIS A 193 -11.49 -10.38 3.95
N PRO A 194 -11.34 -9.18 4.54
CA PRO A 194 -12.04 -8.80 5.76
C PRO A 194 -13.54 -8.59 5.48
N ASP A 195 -14.36 -8.61 6.55
CA ASP A 195 -15.75 -8.14 6.55
C ASP A 195 -15.85 -6.72 5.92
N LEU A 196 -15.01 -5.80 6.39
CA LEU A 196 -14.91 -4.43 5.89
C LEU A 196 -13.55 -4.20 5.20
N PRO A 197 -13.51 -3.92 3.88
CA PRO A 197 -12.30 -3.50 3.19
C PRO A 197 -11.54 -2.35 3.89
N VAL A 198 -12.28 -1.33 4.35
CA VAL A 198 -11.70 -0.15 5.01
C VAL A 198 -12.71 0.55 5.93
N ALA A 199 -12.24 1.04 7.07
CA ALA A 199 -12.99 1.90 7.98
C ALA A 199 -12.16 3.12 8.44
N HIS A 200 -12.82 4.15 8.93
CA HIS A 200 -12.22 5.40 9.40
C HIS A 200 -12.80 5.80 10.76
N ALA A 201 -11.93 6.12 11.72
CA ALA A 201 -12.33 6.43 13.10
C ALA A 201 -12.41 7.93 13.39
N LEU A 202 -13.48 8.35 14.08
CA LEU A 202 -13.68 9.72 14.58
C LEU A 202 -13.65 9.79 16.12
N ASP A 203 -13.51 11.00 16.66
CA ASP A 203 -13.16 11.21 18.07
C ASP A 203 -14.22 10.73 19.07
N ARG A 204 -15.52 10.82 18.78
CA ARG A 204 -16.58 10.46 19.74
C ARG A 204 -16.97 8.98 19.66
N GLY A 205 -16.35 8.22 18.75
CA GLY A 205 -16.64 6.80 18.51
C GLY A 205 -17.43 6.54 17.23
N GLU A 206 -17.72 7.56 16.44
CA GLU A 206 -18.30 7.43 15.11
C GLU A 206 -17.32 6.72 14.15
N VAL A 207 -17.84 5.90 13.25
CA VAL A 207 -17.06 5.12 12.29
C VAL A 207 -17.77 5.15 10.93
N ALA A 208 -17.12 5.72 9.92
CA ALA A 208 -17.51 5.57 8.53
C ALA A 208 -16.69 4.44 7.90
N PHE A 209 -17.32 3.61 7.05
CA PHE A 209 -16.68 2.45 6.43
C PHE A 209 -17.12 2.26 4.98
N LEU A 210 -16.35 1.47 4.24
CA LEU A 210 -16.82 0.85 3.00
C LEU A 210 -17.01 -0.65 3.25
N HIS A 211 -18.18 -1.16 2.90
CA HIS A 211 -18.43 -2.60 2.77
C HIS A 211 -18.05 -3.08 1.36
N ARG A 212 -18.19 -4.38 1.04
CA ARG A 212 -18.03 -4.90 -0.32
C ARG A 212 -19.30 -4.76 -1.17
N ASP A 213 -20.46 -4.76 -0.52
CA ASP A 213 -21.71 -4.33 -1.15
C ASP A 213 -21.79 -2.80 -1.11
N LEU A 214 -22.00 -2.21 -2.29
CA LEU A 214 -22.15 -0.77 -2.46
C LEU A 214 -23.43 -0.25 -1.79
N GLN A 215 -24.53 -1.01 -1.77
CA GLN A 215 -25.79 -0.56 -1.19
C GLN A 215 -25.71 -0.46 0.33
N VAL A 216 -25.12 -1.46 1.00
CA VAL A 216 -24.83 -1.40 2.46
C VAL A 216 -23.99 -0.16 2.82
N THR A 217 -23.09 0.25 1.93
CA THR A 217 -22.27 1.47 2.11
C THR A 217 -23.08 2.75 1.89
N VAL A 218 -23.94 2.77 0.87
CA VAL A 218 -24.84 3.89 0.55
C VAL A 218 -25.85 4.12 1.68
N GLU A 219 -26.45 3.05 2.21
CA GLU A 219 -27.34 3.07 3.37
C GLU A 219 -26.62 3.58 4.63
N ALA A 220 -25.42 3.08 4.92
CA ALA A 220 -24.62 3.50 6.08
C ALA A 220 -24.17 4.97 6.02
N MET A 221 -24.02 5.56 4.84
CA MET A 221 -23.72 6.99 4.66
C MET A 221 -24.95 7.91 4.76
N GLY A 222 -26.16 7.34 4.77
CA GLY A 222 -27.42 8.07 4.91
C GLY A 222 -27.56 9.25 3.95
N ASP A 223 -27.54 10.47 4.51
CA ASP A 223 -27.76 11.74 3.81
C ASP A 223 -26.77 12.02 2.65
N ASP A 224 -25.63 11.31 2.62
CA ASP A 224 -24.60 11.37 1.57
C ASP A 224 -24.57 10.15 0.64
N GLY A 225 -25.34 9.10 0.93
CA GLY A 225 -25.31 7.83 0.20
C GLY A 225 -25.47 7.98 -1.30
N GLN A 226 -26.45 8.78 -1.75
CA GLN A 226 -26.66 9.03 -3.19
C GLN A 226 -25.51 9.83 -3.83
N ALA A 227 -24.89 10.75 -3.09
CA ALA A 227 -23.75 11.52 -3.59
C ALA A 227 -22.51 10.64 -3.74
N TYR A 228 -22.32 9.68 -2.83
CA TYR A 228 -21.29 8.65 -2.90
C TYR A 228 -21.55 7.64 -4.03
N TYR A 229 -22.77 7.10 -4.14
CA TYR A 229 -23.17 6.22 -5.24
C TYR A 229 -22.87 6.86 -6.61
N ASN A 230 -23.30 8.12 -6.80
CA ASN A 230 -23.07 8.89 -8.03
C ASN A 230 -21.58 9.12 -8.34
N LEU A 231 -20.69 9.02 -7.33
CA LEU A 231 -19.24 9.18 -7.50
C LEU A 231 -18.55 7.88 -7.94
N VAL A 232 -19.07 6.69 -7.55
CA VAL A 232 -18.35 5.41 -7.74
C VAL A 232 -19.05 4.36 -8.59
N HIS A 233 -20.39 4.33 -8.70
CA HIS A 233 -21.10 3.17 -9.28
C HIS A 233 -20.61 2.78 -10.68
N GLN A 234 -20.45 3.75 -11.60
CA GLN A 234 -19.96 3.47 -12.97
C GLN A 234 -18.60 2.75 -12.99
N LEU A 235 -17.72 3.01 -12.02
CA LEU A 235 -16.43 2.34 -11.88
C LEU A 235 -16.55 0.97 -11.21
N VAL A 236 -17.53 0.77 -10.33
CA VAL A 236 -17.82 -0.52 -9.70
C VAL A 236 -18.43 -1.47 -10.72
N ASP A 237 -19.48 -1.02 -11.42
CA ASP A 237 -20.23 -1.77 -12.43
C ASP A 237 -19.34 -2.19 -13.62
N ASN A 238 -18.37 -1.35 -13.99
CA ASN A 238 -17.45 -1.58 -15.11
C ASN A 238 -15.99 -1.85 -14.65
N TRP A 239 -15.79 -2.30 -13.41
CA TRP A 239 -14.45 -2.37 -12.79
C TRP A 239 -13.42 -3.18 -13.59
N GLY A 240 -13.83 -4.31 -14.16
CA GLY A 240 -12.97 -5.14 -15.00
C GLY A 240 -12.47 -4.44 -16.27
N GLN A 241 -13.25 -3.49 -16.81
CA GLN A 241 -12.82 -2.64 -17.91
C GLN A 241 -12.00 -1.46 -17.41
N PHE A 242 -12.41 -0.82 -16.31
CA PHE A 242 -11.66 0.28 -15.72
C PHE A 242 -10.22 -0.12 -15.37
N THR A 243 -9.97 -1.33 -14.85
CA THR A 243 -8.60 -1.74 -14.50
C THR A 243 -7.72 -2.05 -15.71
N ILE A 244 -8.31 -2.30 -16.89
CA ILE A 244 -7.58 -2.43 -18.16
C ILE A 244 -7.04 -1.07 -18.59
N ASP A 245 -7.90 -0.04 -18.69
CA ASP A 245 -7.50 1.29 -19.17
C ASP A 245 -6.81 2.13 -18.07
N GLY A 246 -7.24 2.01 -16.82
CA GLY A 246 -6.71 2.76 -15.67
C GLY A 246 -5.37 2.26 -15.13
N LEU A 247 -4.95 1.04 -15.47
CA LEU A 247 -3.59 0.53 -15.22
C LEU A 247 -2.72 0.50 -16.48
N ALA A 248 -3.22 0.98 -17.62
CA ALA A 248 -2.45 1.11 -18.86
C ALA A 248 -1.50 2.34 -18.82
N PRO A 249 -0.44 2.36 -19.65
CA PRO A 249 0.22 3.61 -20.01
C PRO A 249 -0.72 4.50 -20.83
N LEU A 250 -0.52 5.81 -20.74
CA LEU A 250 -1.32 6.81 -21.46
C LEU A 250 -1.37 6.53 -22.98
N GLY A 251 -2.57 6.40 -23.51
CA GLY A 251 -2.86 6.07 -24.91
C GLY A 251 -4.32 6.30 -25.26
N ILE A 252 -4.81 5.66 -26.33
CA ILE A 252 -6.23 5.62 -26.67
C ILE A 252 -6.87 4.53 -25.79
N PRO A 253 -7.86 4.85 -24.92
CA PRO A 253 -8.51 3.85 -24.07
C PRO A 253 -9.47 2.97 -24.87
N GLN A 254 -9.77 1.78 -24.35
CA GLN A 254 -10.80 0.91 -24.90
C GLN A 254 -12.22 1.41 -24.55
N ASP A 255 -12.41 2.04 -23.38
CA ASP A 255 -13.63 2.79 -23.05
C ASP A 255 -13.37 4.30 -22.82
N PRO A 256 -13.53 5.14 -23.87
CA PRO A 256 -13.44 6.59 -23.75
C PRO A 256 -14.57 7.22 -22.91
N ALA A 257 -15.73 6.59 -22.80
CA ALA A 257 -16.87 7.16 -22.09
C ALA A 257 -16.70 7.04 -20.57
N LEU A 258 -16.34 5.84 -20.10
CA LEU A 258 -16.00 5.56 -18.71
C LEU A 258 -14.80 6.38 -18.22
N LEU A 259 -13.74 6.48 -19.04
CA LEU A 259 -12.61 7.36 -18.69
C LEU A 259 -12.98 8.85 -18.70
N THR A 260 -13.99 9.28 -19.46
CA THR A 260 -14.45 10.69 -19.45
C THR A 260 -15.26 11.00 -18.19
N SER A 261 -16.22 10.14 -17.80
CA SER A 261 -17.03 10.36 -16.59
C SER A 261 -16.20 10.25 -15.31
N PHE A 262 -15.27 9.29 -15.26
CA PHE A 262 -14.22 9.25 -14.24
C PHE A 262 -13.35 10.51 -14.29
N GLY A 263 -12.81 10.83 -15.47
CA GLY A 263 -11.82 11.89 -15.68
C GLY A 263 -12.24 13.25 -15.15
N LEU A 264 -13.50 13.65 -15.37
CA LEU A 264 -14.06 14.91 -14.86
C LEU A 264 -14.01 15.04 -13.33
N ASN A 265 -14.12 13.92 -12.60
CA ASN A 265 -13.95 13.88 -11.15
C ASN A 265 -12.49 13.67 -10.75
N ALA A 266 -11.77 12.81 -11.47
CA ALA A 266 -10.38 12.43 -11.21
C ALA A 266 -9.41 13.62 -11.24
N ILE A 267 -9.59 14.59 -12.15
CA ILE A 267 -8.72 15.78 -12.24
C ILE A 267 -8.85 16.72 -11.03
N GLN A 268 -9.90 16.61 -10.23
CA GLN A 268 -10.18 17.50 -9.10
C GLN A 268 -9.24 17.18 -7.91
N SER A 269 -9.25 18.02 -6.89
CA SER A 269 -8.62 17.69 -5.61
C SER A 269 -9.57 16.89 -4.72
N ALA A 270 -9.01 16.09 -3.80
CA ALA A 270 -9.81 15.34 -2.85
C ALA A 270 -10.70 16.27 -2.00
N ARG A 271 -10.20 17.47 -1.66
CA ARG A 271 -11.00 18.52 -1.00
C ARG A 271 -12.17 19.02 -1.86
N SER A 272 -12.02 19.12 -3.18
CA SER A 272 -13.13 19.53 -4.07
C SER A 272 -14.22 18.46 -4.17
N ILE A 273 -13.87 17.18 -4.13
CA ILE A 273 -14.85 16.09 -4.08
C ILE A 273 -15.54 16.01 -2.71
N ALA A 274 -14.77 16.06 -1.62
CA ALA A 274 -15.33 15.93 -0.26
C ALA A 274 -16.37 17.00 0.11
N ARG A 275 -16.31 18.19 -0.50
CA ARG A 275 -17.32 19.24 -0.37
C ARG A 275 -18.72 18.86 -0.89
N ARG A 276 -18.85 17.78 -1.67
CA ARG A 276 -20.16 17.24 -2.12
C ARG A 276 -20.88 16.47 -1.02
N PHE A 277 -20.13 15.97 -0.04
CA PHE A 277 -20.65 15.31 1.14
C PHE A 277 -21.01 16.33 2.21
N LYS A 278 -22.10 16.09 2.95
CA LYS A 278 -22.60 16.87 4.08
C LYS A 278 -21.92 16.45 5.38
N ASN A 279 -21.78 15.15 5.60
CA ASN A 279 -21.43 14.52 6.86
C ASN A 279 -19.90 14.45 7.01
N ASP A 280 -19.41 14.83 8.20
CA ASP A 280 -17.96 14.93 8.44
C ASP A 280 -17.25 13.57 8.50
N ASP A 281 -17.98 12.48 8.74
CA ASP A 281 -17.49 11.11 8.73
C ASP A 281 -17.24 10.58 7.32
N THR A 282 -18.18 10.80 6.39
CA THR A 282 -18.07 10.48 4.96
C THR A 282 -16.94 11.31 4.32
N ARG A 283 -16.83 12.60 4.70
CA ARG A 283 -15.68 13.44 4.33
C ARG A 283 -14.36 12.87 4.85
N ALA A 284 -14.30 12.48 6.11
CA ALA A 284 -13.08 11.99 6.74
C ALA A 284 -12.62 10.62 6.17
N LEU A 285 -13.56 9.71 5.91
CA LEU A 285 -13.31 8.45 5.21
C LEU A 285 -12.71 8.69 3.82
N PHE A 286 -13.31 9.57 3.01
CA PHE A 286 -12.79 9.92 1.70
C PHE A 286 -11.41 10.60 1.78
N ALA A 287 -11.15 11.41 2.80
CA ALA A 287 -9.83 11.98 3.07
C ALA A 287 -8.77 10.90 3.34
N GLY A 288 -9.10 9.92 4.19
CA GLY A 288 -8.23 8.80 4.52
C GLY A 288 -7.89 7.95 3.29
N ILE A 289 -8.90 7.62 2.47
CA ILE A 289 -8.70 6.86 1.22
C ILE A 289 -7.85 7.67 0.22
N ALA A 290 -8.13 8.96 0.04
CA ALA A 290 -7.34 9.81 -0.87
C ALA A 290 -5.88 10.02 -0.41
N ALA A 291 -5.62 9.98 0.90
CA ALA A 291 -4.28 10.13 1.46
C ALA A 291 -3.31 8.99 1.09
N HIS A 292 -3.80 7.84 0.61
CA HIS A 292 -2.94 6.77 0.02
C HIS A 292 -2.05 7.27 -1.13
N GLY A 293 -2.40 8.39 -1.77
CA GLY A 293 -1.58 9.03 -2.81
C GLY A 293 -0.28 9.67 -2.31
N ILE A 294 -0.09 9.81 -0.99
CA ILE A 294 1.05 10.46 -0.34
C ILE A 294 1.26 11.88 -0.92
N GLN A 295 0.19 12.67 -0.91
CA GLN A 295 0.09 14.00 -1.52
C GLN A 295 -0.83 14.92 -0.72
N ASN A 296 -0.62 16.23 -0.87
CA ASN A 296 -1.45 17.25 -0.26
C ASN A 296 -2.85 17.26 -0.91
N LEU A 297 -3.89 16.99 -0.11
CA LEU A 297 -5.28 16.84 -0.55
C LEU A 297 -5.93 18.09 -1.18
N ASP A 298 -5.26 19.24 -1.13
CA ASP A 298 -5.65 20.46 -1.88
C ASP A 298 -5.25 20.38 -3.38
N ARG A 299 -4.39 19.43 -3.80
CA ARG A 299 -3.82 19.34 -5.15
C ARG A 299 -4.75 18.63 -6.15
N PRO A 300 -4.76 19.03 -7.44
CA PRO A 300 -5.38 18.24 -8.53
C PRO A 300 -4.89 16.79 -8.57
N LEU A 301 -5.67 15.90 -9.19
CA LEU A 301 -5.47 14.44 -9.26
C LEU A 301 -5.57 13.66 -7.95
N THR A 302 -5.56 14.31 -6.77
CA THR A 302 -5.75 13.59 -5.49
C THR A 302 -7.15 12.98 -5.34
N ALA A 303 -8.15 13.50 -6.05
CA ALA A 303 -9.46 12.88 -6.16
C ALA A 303 -9.42 11.49 -6.80
N ALA A 304 -8.54 11.29 -7.80
CA ALA A 304 -8.45 10.03 -8.53
C ALA A 304 -8.13 8.84 -7.62
N ILE A 305 -7.18 9.01 -6.69
CA ILE A 305 -6.81 7.97 -5.71
C ILE A 305 -7.99 7.63 -4.79
N GLY A 306 -8.65 8.67 -4.25
CA GLY A 306 -9.85 8.51 -3.42
C GLY A 306 -10.94 7.71 -4.12
N ILE A 307 -11.27 8.10 -5.36
CA ILE A 307 -12.33 7.47 -6.16
C ILE A 307 -11.99 6.03 -6.56
N VAL A 308 -10.77 5.79 -7.07
CA VAL A 308 -10.36 4.45 -7.55
C VAL A 308 -10.26 3.44 -6.42
N LEU A 309 -9.68 3.81 -5.28
CA LEU A 309 -9.59 2.90 -4.14
C LEU A 309 -10.96 2.69 -3.46
N SER A 310 -11.84 3.69 -3.49
CA SER A 310 -13.24 3.54 -3.08
C SER A 310 -13.98 2.53 -3.96
N ALA A 311 -13.92 2.67 -5.29
CA ALA A 311 -14.53 1.72 -6.23
C ALA A 311 -13.96 0.30 -6.08
N ALA A 312 -12.64 0.17 -5.87
CA ALA A 312 -11.99 -1.11 -5.62
C ALA A 312 -12.53 -1.85 -4.39
N ALA A 313 -12.95 -1.13 -3.34
CA ALA A 313 -13.51 -1.72 -2.12
C ALA A 313 -14.79 -2.53 -2.41
N HIS A 314 -15.65 -2.00 -3.28
CA HIS A 314 -16.89 -2.67 -3.68
C HIS A 314 -16.59 -3.78 -4.69
N ALA A 315 -16.03 -3.43 -5.85
CA ALA A 315 -15.87 -4.33 -6.99
C ALA A 315 -14.83 -5.45 -6.78
N SER A 316 -13.92 -5.32 -5.81
CA SER A 316 -12.86 -6.31 -5.56
C SER A 316 -12.48 -6.52 -4.10
N GLY A 317 -13.01 -5.73 -3.16
CA GLY A 317 -12.51 -5.69 -1.79
C GLY A 317 -11.06 -5.16 -1.70
N TRP A 318 -10.57 -5.04 -0.47
CA TRP A 318 -9.16 -4.75 -0.19
C TRP A 318 -8.55 -5.99 0.51
N PRO A 319 -8.15 -7.03 -0.24
CA PRO A 319 -7.70 -8.30 0.34
C PRO A 319 -6.27 -8.25 0.86
N VAL A 320 -5.97 -9.16 1.79
CA VAL A 320 -4.60 -9.65 2.05
C VAL A 320 -4.33 -10.91 1.23
N ALA A 321 -3.07 -11.24 1.00
CA ALA A 321 -2.70 -12.58 0.52
C ALA A 321 -2.47 -13.49 1.74
N LYS A 322 -2.96 -14.74 1.68
CA LYS A 322 -2.84 -15.71 2.77
C LYS A 322 -1.38 -16.05 3.09
N GLY A 323 -1.03 -16.05 4.38
CA GLY A 323 0.35 -16.13 4.85
C GLY A 323 1.15 -14.84 4.62
N GLY A 324 0.58 -13.85 3.92
CA GLY A 324 1.19 -12.55 3.65
C GLY A 324 1.46 -12.24 2.19
N SER A 325 1.81 -10.98 1.96
CA SER A 325 2.18 -10.44 0.64
C SER A 325 3.27 -11.25 -0.08
N GLN A 326 4.14 -11.96 0.65
CA GLN A 326 5.18 -12.81 0.08
C GLN A 326 4.59 -13.88 -0.87
N ALA A 327 3.37 -14.37 -0.58
CA ALA A 327 2.68 -15.37 -1.39
C ALA A 327 2.47 -14.91 -2.85
N ILE A 328 2.26 -13.61 -3.09
CA ILE A 328 2.07 -13.04 -4.44
C ILE A 328 3.32 -13.29 -5.29
N THR A 329 4.48 -12.95 -4.75
CA THR A 329 5.77 -13.09 -5.45
C THR A 329 6.30 -14.53 -5.43
N ASN A 330 5.92 -15.33 -4.44
CA ASN A 330 6.17 -16.77 -4.45
C ASN A 330 5.38 -17.47 -5.57
N ALA A 331 4.11 -17.13 -5.77
CA ALA A 331 3.29 -17.69 -6.84
C ALA A 331 3.80 -17.29 -8.23
N LEU A 332 4.17 -16.01 -8.44
CA LEU A 332 4.81 -15.54 -9.67
C LEU A 332 6.14 -16.27 -9.95
N ALA A 333 6.98 -16.44 -8.93
CA ALA A 333 8.26 -17.16 -9.06
C ALA A 333 8.09 -18.66 -9.31
N SER A 334 7.07 -19.27 -8.71
CA SER A 334 6.69 -20.67 -8.94
C SER A 334 6.21 -20.87 -10.38
N TYR A 335 5.36 -19.97 -10.89
CA TYR A 335 4.90 -20.01 -12.28
C TYR A 335 6.05 -19.76 -13.27
N LEU A 336 6.91 -18.76 -13.03
CA LEU A 336 8.11 -18.51 -13.86
C LEU A 336 9.00 -19.75 -13.98
N ARG A 337 9.22 -20.48 -12.89
CA ARG A 337 10.00 -21.73 -12.89
C ARG A 337 9.30 -22.85 -13.66
N SER A 338 7.96 -22.94 -13.61
CA SER A 338 7.21 -23.89 -14.44
C SER A 338 7.30 -23.58 -15.95
N LEU A 339 7.61 -22.32 -16.31
CA LEU A 339 7.93 -21.86 -17.66
C LEU A 339 9.44 -21.96 -17.99
N GLY A 340 10.27 -22.56 -17.13
CA GLY A 340 11.71 -22.75 -17.35
C GLY A 340 12.61 -21.52 -17.07
N GLY A 341 12.06 -20.46 -16.47
CA GLY A 341 12.80 -19.26 -16.07
C GLY A 341 13.53 -19.40 -14.73
N ASP A 342 14.72 -18.82 -14.65
CA ASP A 342 15.63 -18.90 -13.49
C ASP A 342 15.56 -17.67 -12.59
N ILE A 343 15.94 -17.85 -11.31
CA ILE A 343 16.02 -16.78 -10.31
C ILE A 343 17.28 -16.97 -9.46
N ARG A 344 18.17 -15.96 -9.44
CA ARG A 344 19.36 -15.90 -8.57
C ARG A 344 19.21 -14.77 -7.54
N THR A 345 19.10 -15.12 -6.26
CA THR A 345 19.17 -14.19 -5.13
C THR A 345 20.62 -13.92 -4.71
N GLY A 346 20.83 -12.92 -3.83
CA GLY A 346 22.16 -12.53 -3.34
C GLY A 346 23.09 -11.93 -4.40
N PHE A 347 22.57 -11.47 -5.54
CA PHE A 347 23.36 -10.91 -6.63
C PHE A 347 22.98 -9.45 -6.87
N ARG A 348 23.77 -8.53 -6.29
CA ARG A 348 23.64 -7.09 -6.55
C ARG A 348 24.38 -6.74 -7.84
N LEU A 349 23.63 -6.36 -8.88
CA LEU A 349 24.20 -5.80 -10.10
C LEU A 349 24.69 -4.38 -9.81
N GLU A 350 25.98 -4.13 -10.01
CA GLU A 350 26.59 -2.80 -9.93
C GLU A 350 26.93 -2.23 -11.30
N LYS A 351 27.31 -3.09 -12.27
CA LYS A 351 27.79 -2.68 -13.60
C LYS A 351 27.34 -3.69 -14.65
N LEU A 352 26.95 -3.21 -15.84
CA LEU A 352 26.52 -4.05 -16.96
C LEU A 352 27.49 -5.17 -17.35
N SER A 353 28.80 -5.00 -17.10
CA SER A 353 29.83 -6.00 -17.39
C SER A 353 29.76 -7.27 -16.53
N GLN A 354 28.95 -7.28 -15.46
CA GLN A 354 28.70 -8.46 -14.61
C GLN A 354 27.57 -9.35 -15.15
N LEU A 355 26.91 -8.96 -16.25
CA LEU A 355 25.84 -9.74 -16.87
C LEU A 355 26.41 -10.68 -17.96
N PRO A 356 25.91 -11.92 -18.08
CA PRO A 356 26.18 -12.75 -19.24
C PRO A 356 25.55 -12.13 -20.52
N PRO A 357 26.00 -12.53 -21.72
CA PRO A 357 25.39 -12.09 -22.98
C PRO A 357 23.87 -12.35 -23.02
N THR A 358 23.11 -11.34 -23.42
CA THR A 358 21.65 -11.36 -23.46
C THR A 358 21.11 -10.38 -24.50
N GLN A 359 19.88 -10.57 -24.97
CA GLN A 359 19.24 -9.69 -25.95
C GLN A 359 18.47 -8.52 -25.30
N ALA A 360 18.01 -8.69 -24.06
CA ALA A 360 17.26 -7.67 -23.33
C ALA A 360 17.61 -7.62 -21.83
N VAL A 361 17.66 -6.41 -21.26
CA VAL A 361 17.78 -6.17 -19.82
C VAL A 361 16.65 -5.25 -19.35
N LEU A 362 15.85 -5.72 -18.39
CA LEU A 362 14.71 -5.00 -17.83
C LEU A 362 14.99 -4.68 -16.35
N PHE A 363 14.97 -3.40 -15.97
CA PHE A 363 15.27 -2.95 -14.61
C PHE A 363 14.01 -2.70 -13.77
N ASP A 364 13.77 -3.52 -12.74
CA ASP A 364 12.81 -3.26 -11.64
C ASP A 364 13.49 -2.40 -10.55
N LEU A 365 14.25 -1.40 -11.01
CA LEU A 365 15.07 -0.49 -10.22
C LEU A 365 14.64 0.98 -10.43
N THR A 366 15.01 1.84 -9.49
CA THR A 366 14.80 3.28 -9.61
C THR A 366 15.72 3.94 -10.66
N PRO A 367 15.31 5.08 -11.26
CA PRO A 367 16.13 5.89 -12.17
C PRO A 367 17.56 6.17 -11.72
N ARG A 368 17.79 6.40 -10.41
CA ARG A 368 19.12 6.57 -9.82
C ARG A 368 20.00 5.31 -9.97
N GLN A 369 19.49 4.14 -9.62
CA GLN A 369 20.25 2.88 -9.70
C GLN A 369 20.55 2.50 -11.16
N VAL A 370 19.61 2.70 -12.07
CA VAL A 370 19.85 2.44 -13.51
C VAL A 370 20.87 3.41 -14.10
N GLU A 371 20.88 4.67 -13.66
CA GLU A 371 21.94 5.62 -14.02
C GLU A 371 23.31 5.19 -13.50
N GLN A 372 23.40 4.68 -12.29
CA GLN A 372 24.63 4.16 -11.70
C GLN A 372 25.14 2.90 -12.43
N ILE A 373 24.26 1.95 -12.75
CA ILE A 373 24.61 0.66 -13.38
C ILE A 373 24.98 0.80 -14.86
N MET A 374 24.29 1.66 -15.61
CA MET A 374 24.53 1.87 -17.03
C MET A 374 25.58 2.96 -17.31
N GLY A 375 25.73 3.94 -16.42
CA GLY A 375 26.76 4.98 -16.46
C GLY A 375 26.86 5.69 -17.82
N GLU A 376 28.04 5.61 -18.42
CA GLU A 376 28.38 6.27 -19.69
C GLU A 376 27.73 5.64 -20.92
N ARG A 377 27.16 4.43 -20.80
CA ARG A 377 26.36 3.82 -21.88
C ARG A 377 25.03 4.56 -22.09
N LEU A 378 24.60 5.39 -21.14
CA LEU A 378 23.43 6.26 -21.29
C LEU A 378 23.79 7.56 -22.03
N PRO A 379 23.06 7.93 -23.09
CA PRO A 379 23.18 9.25 -23.70
C PRO A 379 23.03 10.38 -22.67
N MET A 380 23.94 11.36 -22.71
CA MET A 380 24.05 12.42 -21.68
C MET A 380 22.75 13.21 -21.46
N TYR A 381 21.88 13.34 -22.46
CA TYR A 381 20.57 13.97 -22.29
C TYR A 381 19.61 13.12 -21.42
N TYR A 382 19.68 11.79 -21.53
CA TYR A 382 18.83 10.85 -20.80
C TYR A 382 19.36 10.66 -19.37
N ARG A 383 20.68 10.54 -19.21
CA ARG A 383 21.38 10.55 -17.92
C ARG A 383 20.97 11.76 -17.07
N LYS A 384 20.97 12.96 -17.67
CA LYS A 384 20.48 14.22 -17.04
C LYS A 384 18.98 14.25 -16.72
N ARG A 385 18.15 13.37 -17.30
CA ARG A 385 16.72 13.23 -16.94
C ARG A 385 16.53 12.25 -15.78
N LEU A 386 17.22 11.11 -15.77
CA LEU A 386 17.18 10.15 -14.65
C LEU A 386 17.62 10.80 -13.33
N LEU A 387 18.72 11.57 -13.37
CA LEU A 387 19.21 12.34 -12.21
C LEU A 387 18.29 13.48 -11.74
N LYS A 388 17.29 13.87 -12.56
CA LYS A 388 16.28 14.88 -12.22
C LYS A 388 14.93 14.27 -11.82
N PHE A 389 14.81 12.94 -11.79
CA PHE A 389 13.61 12.26 -11.35
C PHE A 389 13.33 12.56 -9.86
N ARG A 390 12.12 13.04 -9.54
CA ARG A 390 11.75 13.35 -8.15
C ARG A 390 11.09 12.15 -7.49
N TYR A 391 11.67 11.73 -6.39
CA TYR A 391 11.11 10.76 -5.45
C TYR A 391 10.06 11.42 -4.54
N GLY A 392 9.11 10.62 -4.09
CA GLY A 392 8.00 10.99 -3.21
C GLY A 392 8.42 11.37 -1.79
N TRP A 393 7.44 11.64 -0.95
CA TRP A 393 7.65 11.77 0.49
C TRP A 393 7.98 10.40 1.10
N GLY A 394 8.54 10.41 2.30
CA GLY A 394 8.88 9.19 3.01
C GLY A 394 7.71 8.63 3.80
N SER A 395 7.78 7.33 4.11
CA SER A 395 6.98 6.73 5.17
C SER A 395 7.81 6.54 6.45
N TYR A 396 7.19 6.70 7.61
CA TYR A 396 7.66 6.08 8.85
C TYR A 396 6.72 4.93 9.21
N LYS A 397 7.24 3.71 9.17
CA LYS A 397 6.49 2.46 9.41
C LYS A 397 6.67 1.97 10.85
N MET A 398 5.64 1.32 11.36
CA MET A 398 5.60 0.60 12.63
C MET A 398 5.00 -0.79 12.41
N ASP A 399 5.64 -1.79 13.00
CA ASP A 399 5.09 -3.13 13.22
C ASP A 399 4.90 -3.31 14.73
N PHE A 400 3.83 -3.97 15.17
CA PHE A 400 3.56 -4.28 16.58
C PHE A 400 3.15 -5.74 16.75
N LEU A 401 3.56 -6.34 17.88
CA LEU A 401 2.98 -7.57 18.41
C LEU A 401 2.15 -7.22 19.66
N LEU A 402 0.89 -7.64 19.65
CA LEU A 402 -0.12 -7.23 20.64
C LEU A 402 -0.65 -8.42 21.46
N ASN A 403 -0.91 -8.19 22.74
CA ASN A 403 -1.56 -9.14 23.65
C ASN A 403 -3.09 -9.12 23.45
N GLY A 404 -3.57 -9.82 22.42
CA GLY A 404 -4.97 -9.76 21.98
C GLY A 404 -5.25 -8.59 21.01
N PRO A 405 -6.54 -8.35 20.69
CA PRO A 405 -6.94 -7.35 19.70
C PRO A 405 -6.70 -5.90 20.12
N VAL A 406 -6.68 -5.01 19.12
CA VAL A 406 -6.67 -3.55 19.33
C VAL A 406 -7.98 -3.13 20.03
N PRO A 407 -7.92 -2.40 21.16
CA PRO A 407 -9.09 -2.04 21.96
C PRO A 407 -9.77 -0.79 21.39
N TRP A 408 -10.22 -0.88 20.13
CA TRP A 408 -10.94 0.21 19.45
C TRP A 408 -12.15 0.68 20.27
N ARG A 409 -12.38 2.00 20.33
CA ARG A 409 -13.55 2.62 20.99
C ARG A 409 -14.88 2.13 20.39
N ASN A 410 -14.87 1.70 19.15
CA ASN A 410 -16.00 1.12 18.45
C ASN A 410 -15.56 -0.23 17.83
N GLU A 411 -16.21 -1.31 18.24
CA GLU A 411 -15.80 -2.69 17.92
C GLU A 411 -15.93 -3.02 16.42
N VAL A 412 -16.73 -2.27 15.66
CA VAL A 412 -16.82 -2.40 14.18
C VAL A 412 -15.46 -2.24 13.52
N LEU A 413 -14.53 -1.48 14.12
CA LEU A 413 -13.17 -1.33 13.61
C LEU A 413 -12.35 -2.63 13.66
N GLN A 414 -12.70 -3.63 14.47
CA GLN A 414 -12.03 -4.95 14.45
C GLN A 414 -12.32 -5.72 13.14
N LYS A 415 -13.46 -5.44 12.50
CA LYS A 415 -13.89 -6.06 11.23
C LYS A 415 -13.16 -5.52 9.99
N ALA A 416 -12.38 -4.45 10.16
CA ALA A 416 -11.79 -3.71 9.05
C ALA A 416 -10.34 -4.15 8.77
N GLY A 417 -10.06 -4.65 7.56
CA GLY A 417 -8.69 -5.00 7.16
C GLY A 417 -7.75 -3.79 7.08
N THR A 418 -8.31 -2.61 6.81
CA THR A 418 -7.61 -1.31 6.90
C THR A 418 -8.39 -0.34 7.78
N VAL A 419 -7.70 0.35 8.69
CA VAL A 419 -8.27 1.43 9.51
C VAL A 419 -7.52 2.74 9.29
N HIS A 420 -8.25 3.80 9.01
CA HIS A 420 -7.75 5.17 8.84
C HIS A 420 -7.91 5.96 10.14
N LEU A 421 -6.79 6.51 10.64
CA LEU A 421 -6.73 7.25 11.91
C LEU A 421 -6.27 8.68 11.65
N GLY A 422 -7.24 9.55 11.37
CA GLY A 422 -6.98 10.94 10.99
C GLY A 422 -7.72 12.01 11.79
N GLY A 423 -8.82 11.67 12.47
CA GLY A 423 -9.81 12.66 12.90
C GLY A 423 -10.68 13.08 11.70
N THR A 424 -10.92 14.38 11.52
CA THR A 424 -11.72 14.92 10.41
C THR A 424 -10.93 15.04 9.09
N PHE A 425 -11.61 15.37 7.98
CA PHE A 425 -10.95 15.76 6.72
C PHE A 425 -9.91 16.86 6.96
N GLU A 426 -10.26 17.87 7.76
CA GLU A 426 -9.41 19.03 8.09
C GLU A 426 -8.12 18.63 8.80
N GLU A 427 -8.16 17.68 9.75
CA GLU A 427 -6.95 17.22 10.42
C GLU A 427 -6.03 16.43 9.48
N ILE A 428 -6.57 15.52 8.66
CA ILE A 428 -5.78 14.79 7.64
C ILE A 428 -5.15 15.78 6.66
N ALA A 429 -5.96 16.67 6.07
CA ALA A 429 -5.49 17.61 5.08
C ALA A 429 -4.45 18.60 5.67
N ALA A 430 -4.56 18.96 6.95
CA ALA A 430 -3.55 19.74 7.64
C ALA A 430 -2.24 18.93 7.84
N ALA A 431 -2.32 17.67 8.26
CA ALA A 431 -1.16 16.80 8.44
C ALA A 431 -0.39 16.58 7.11
N GLU A 432 -1.08 16.20 6.04
CA GLU A 432 -0.50 16.02 4.71
C GLU A 432 0.09 17.33 4.17
N LYS A 433 -0.54 18.47 4.46
CA LYS A 433 -0.02 19.80 4.10
C LYS A 433 1.25 20.15 4.86
N VAL A 434 1.37 19.78 6.14
CA VAL A 434 2.61 19.93 6.93
C VAL A 434 3.75 19.08 6.35
N VAL A 435 3.48 17.82 5.98
CA VAL A 435 4.46 16.97 5.28
C VAL A 435 4.87 17.58 3.93
N SER A 436 3.91 18.14 3.18
CA SER A 436 4.18 18.83 1.90
C SER A 436 5.09 20.05 1.99
N MET A 437 5.24 20.63 3.19
CA MET A 437 6.14 21.74 3.49
C MET A 437 7.49 21.28 4.07
N GLY A 438 7.80 19.98 4.04
CA GLY A 438 9.03 19.41 4.59
C GLY A 438 9.08 19.37 6.12
N ARG A 439 7.91 19.40 6.79
CA ARG A 439 7.79 19.45 8.25
C ARG A 439 7.11 18.19 8.81
N ILE A 440 7.24 17.96 10.12
CA ILE A 440 6.66 16.81 10.82
C ILE A 440 5.30 17.21 11.45
N PRO A 441 4.20 16.50 11.16
CA PRO A 441 2.92 16.71 11.85
C PRO A 441 2.94 16.09 13.26
N GLN A 442 2.40 16.81 14.25
CA GLN A 442 2.27 16.31 15.64
C GLN A 442 1.11 15.31 15.79
N LYS A 443 0.01 15.53 15.07
CA LYS A 443 -1.06 14.57 14.78
C LYS A 443 -0.87 14.09 13.34
N PRO A 444 -0.10 13.01 13.08
CA PRO A 444 -0.01 12.45 11.73
C PRO A 444 -1.34 11.79 11.33
N TYR A 445 -1.64 11.77 10.03
CA TYR A 445 -2.49 10.72 9.49
C TYR A 445 -1.77 9.38 9.63
N VAL A 446 -2.44 8.38 10.22
CA VAL A 446 -1.92 7.02 10.36
C VAL A 446 -2.84 6.06 9.64
N LEU A 447 -2.26 5.23 8.77
CA LEU A 447 -2.92 4.14 8.07
C LEU A 447 -2.50 2.84 8.77
N VAL A 448 -3.48 2.10 9.27
CA VAL A 448 -3.31 0.83 10.00
C VAL A 448 -3.86 -0.32 9.15
N ALA A 449 -3.17 -1.45 9.11
CA ALA A 449 -3.66 -2.69 8.51
C ALA A 449 -3.73 -3.79 9.58
N GLN A 450 -4.86 -4.50 9.60
CA GLN A 450 -5.18 -5.57 10.54
C GLN A 450 -5.27 -6.89 9.76
N PRO A 451 -4.14 -7.54 9.40
CA PRO A 451 -4.18 -8.70 8.53
C PRO A 451 -4.91 -9.88 9.19
N GLY A 452 -4.93 -9.95 10.53
CA GLY A 452 -5.71 -10.92 11.30
C GLY A 452 -7.24 -10.82 11.11
N ALA A 453 -7.76 -9.68 10.65
CA ALA A 453 -9.19 -9.51 10.34
C ALA A 453 -9.62 -10.22 9.04
N ALA A 454 -8.68 -10.81 8.30
CA ALA A 454 -8.91 -11.58 7.08
C ALA A 454 -8.13 -12.91 7.05
N ASP A 455 -6.97 -12.95 7.69
CA ASP A 455 -6.07 -14.10 7.76
C ASP A 455 -5.60 -14.36 9.20
N PRO A 456 -6.28 -15.25 9.96
CA PRO A 456 -5.83 -15.64 11.28
C PRO A 456 -4.45 -16.31 11.32
N SER A 457 -3.97 -16.90 10.20
CA SER A 457 -2.68 -17.62 10.15
C SER A 457 -1.43 -16.73 10.23
N ARG A 458 -1.64 -15.42 10.43
CA ARG A 458 -0.62 -14.40 10.67
C ARG A 458 -0.04 -14.45 12.09
N SER A 459 -0.75 -15.09 13.00
CA SER A 459 -0.32 -15.43 14.36
C SER A 459 -0.55 -16.92 14.64
N PRO A 460 0.29 -17.57 15.45
CA PRO A 460 0.07 -18.95 15.93
C PRO A 460 -0.84 -19.04 17.16
N ASP A 461 -1.14 -17.92 17.83
CA ASP A 461 -1.99 -17.84 19.03
C ASP A 461 -2.75 -16.51 19.12
N GLU A 462 -3.41 -16.26 20.26
CA GLU A 462 -4.25 -15.09 20.55
C GLU A 462 -3.56 -13.71 20.42
N LYS A 463 -2.22 -13.65 20.29
CA LYS A 463 -1.53 -12.38 20.03
C LYS A 463 -1.81 -11.90 18.61
N GLN A 464 -1.89 -10.59 18.41
CA GLN A 464 -2.13 -10.02 17.08
C GLN A 464 -0.95 -9.23 16.54
N VAL A 465 -0.61 -9.45 15.26
CA VAL A 465 0.30 -8.58 14.52
C VAL A 465 -0.47 -7.37 13.99
N LEU A 466 0.06 -6.17 14.23
CA LEU A 466 -0.48 -4.92 13.70
C LEU A 466 0.56 -4.20 12.84
N TRP A 467 0.12 -3.71 11.69
CA TRP A 467 0.95 -2.98 10.74
C TRP A 467 0.43 -1.54 10.67
N ALA A 468 1.32 -0.54 10.69
CA ALA A 468 0.91 0.86 10.55
C ALA A 468 2.00 1.74 9.92
N TYR A 469 1.62 2.86 9.31
CA TYR A 469 2.58 3.91 8.95
C TYR A 469 1.95 5.31 8.95
N CYS A 470 2.81 6.32 8.89
CA CYS A 470 2.43 7.70 8.57
C CYS A 470 3.40 8.31 7.56
N HIS A 471 2.97 9.38 6.88
CA HIS A 471 3.81 10.13 5.96
C HIS A 471 4.76 11.08 6.70
N VAL A 472 5.98 11.19 6.20
CA VAL A 472 7.04 12.07 6.70
C VAL A 472 7.77 12.71 5.52
N PRO A 473 8.47 13.84 5.72
CA PRO A 473 9.29 14.44 4.67
C PRO A 473 10.29 13.44 4.06
N HIS A 474 10.58 13.60 2.77
CA HIS A 474 11.56 12.79 2.06
C HIS A 474 12.90 12.78 2.81
N GLY A 475 13.41 11.59 3.14
CA GLY A 475 14.66 11.41 3.89
C GLY A 475 14.57 11.65 5.41
N SER A 476 13.37 11.84 5.98
CA SER A 476 13.17 12.07 7.42
C SER A 476 13.57 10.88 8.30
N THR A 477 14.60 11.07 9.12
CA THR A 477 15.03 10.10 10.14
C THR A 477 14.25 10.18 11.46
N VAL A 478 13.32 11.13 11.60
CA VAL A 478 12.58 11.43 12.84
C VAL A 478 11.78 10.22 13.32
N ASN A 479 11.85 9.92 14.62
CA ASN A 479 11.15 8.79 15.23
C ASN A 479 9.67 9.13 15.47
N MET A 480 8.78 8.56 14.65
CA MET A 480 7.33 8.79 14.77
C MET A 480 6.61 7.78 15.69
N ARG A 481 7.31 6.83 16.35
CA ARG A 481 6.68 5.81 17.24
C ARG A 481 5.68 6.43 18.21
N ARG A 482 6.09 7.48 18.94
CA ARG A 482 5.22 8.15 19.93
C ARG A 482 4.00 8.81 19.28
N ALA A 483 4.15 9.38 18.08
CA ALA A 483 3.06 10.03 17.37
C ALA A 483 2.04 8.99 16.83
N ILE A 484 2.53 7.89 16.25
CA ILE A 484 1.70 6.77 15.77
C ILE A 484 0.95 6.12 16.94
N VAL A 485 1.65 5.76 18.02
CA VAL A 485 1.04 5.15 19.21
C VAL A 485 0.02 6.08 19.88
N ASN A 486 0.27 7.39 19.93
CA ASN A 486 -0.70 8.36 20.44
C ASN A 486 -1.93 8.49 19.54
N GLN A 487 -1.76 8.44 18.22
CA GLN A 487 -2.87 8.50 17.26
C GLN A 487 -3.70 7.20 17.27
N ILE A 488 -3.10 6.03 17.50
CA ILE A 488 -3.84 4.78 17.73
C ILE A 488 -4.62 4.87 19.05
N GLU A 489 -3.96 5.23 20.16
CA GLU A 489 -4.61 5.36 21.48
C GLU A 489 -5.83 6.30 21.47
N ARG A 490 -5.77 7.39 20.70
CA ARG A 490 -6.86 8.37 20.53
C ARG A 490 -8.19 7.70 20.14
N PHE A 491 -8.14 6.65 19.34
CA PHE A 491 -9.30 5.88 18.86
C PHE A 491 -9.38 4.46 19.48
N ALA A 492 -8.33 4.00 20.17
CA ALA A 492 -8.26 2.74 20.89
C ALA A 492 -7.64 2.92 22.30
N PRO A 493 -8.40 3.41 23.30
CA PRO A 493 -7.90 3.61 24.66
C PRO A 493 -7.36 2.31 25.28
N GLY A 494 -6.17 2.38 25.88
CA GLY A 494 -5.48 1.20 26.41
C GLY A 494 -4.66 0.43 25.36
N PHE A 495 -4.57 0.90 24.11
CA PHE A 495 -3.70 0.29 23.09
C PHE A 495 -2.24 0.14 23.56
N ARG A 496 -1.68 1.15 24.26
CA ARG A 496 -0.32 1.04 24.85
C ARG A 496 -0.15 -0.16 25.78
N ASN A 497 -1.20 -0.58 26.48
CA ASN A 497 -1.17 -1.72 27.40
C ASN A 497 -1.28 -3.07 26.67
N ARG A 498 -1.58 -3.06 25.37
CA ARG A 498 -1.60 -4.25 24.51
C ARG A 498 -0.26 -4.51 23.83
N ILE A 499 0.60 -3.49 23.65
CA ILE A 499 1.89 -3.66 22.98
C ILE A 499 2.80 -4.56 23.83
N ILE A 500 3.13 -5.74 23.30
CA ILE A 500 4.18 -6.62 23.85
C ILE A 500 5.54 -6.12 23.36
N GLU A 501 5.65 -5.87 22.06
CA GLU A 501 6.87 -5.44 21.38
C GLU A 501 6.50 -4.68 20.10
N ASP A 502 7.35 -3.73 19.69
CA ASP A 502 7.15 -2.98 18.45
C ASP A 502 8.46 -2.61 17.75
N ARG A 503 8.38 -2.39 16.43
CA ARG A 503 9.52 -2.16 15.56
C ARG A 503 9.25 -1.03 14.59
N GLY A 504 10.02 0.06 14.71
CA GLY A 504 9.93 1.23 13.82
C GLY A 504 10.94 1.20 12.68
N MET A 505 10.53 1.67 11.50
CA MET A 505 11.40 1.93 10.34
C MET A 505 11.18 3.36 9.83
N ASN A 506 12.19 4.22 10.01
CA ASN A 506 12.24 5.53 9.34
C ASN A 506 12.66 5.39 7.86
N THR A 507 12.70 6.51 7.14
CA THR A 507 13.00 6.52 5.70
C THR A 507 14.35 5.86 5.36
N LYS A 508 15.38 6.08 6.18
CA LYS A 508 16.72 5.51 5.98
C LYS A 508 16.74 3.99 6.27
N ALA A 509 15.91 3.52 7.19
CA ALA A 509 15.74 2.08 7.43
C ALA A 509 14.98 1.41 6.27
N LEU A 510 13.97 2.07 5.70
CA LEU A 510 13.26 1.59 4.50
C LEU A 510 14.19 1.55 3.27
N GLU A 511 14.99 2.61 3.03
CA GLU A 511 15.96 2.67 1.94
C GLU A 511 17.09 1.64 2.10
N LYS A 512 17.57 1.39 3.33
CA LYS A 512 18.53 0.30 3.60
C LYS A 512 17.92 -1.08 3.37
N TYR A 513 16.64 -1.28 3.70
CA TYR A 513 15.92 -2.54 3.48
C TYR A 513 15.65 -2.80 1.99
N ASN A 514 15.40 -1.75 1.20
CA ASN A 514 15.17 -1.84 -0.24
C ASN A 514 15.62 -0.53 -0.91
N ALA A 515 16.69 -0.60 -1.69
CA ALA A 515 17.30 0.55 -2.36
C ALA A 515 16.38 1.27 -3.38
N ASN A 516 15.22 0.69 -3.71
CA ASN A 516 14.18 1.39 -4.46
C ASN A 516 13.43 2.46 -3.64
N TYR A 517 13.45 2.41 -2.30
CA TYR A 517 12.75 3.35 -1.41
C TYR A 517 13.60 4.58 -1.07
N ILE A 518 14.07 5.28 -2.10
CA ILE A 518 14.94 6.46 -1.96
C ILE A 518 14.25 7.53 -1.12
N GLY A 519 14.86 7.92 0.00
CA GLY A 519 14.27 8.83 0.98
C GLY A 519 12.98 8.32 1.64
N GLY A 520 12.74 7.00 1.64
CA GLY A 520 11.55 6.34 2.18
C GLY A 520 10.34 6.30 1.24
N ASP A 521 10.51 6.67 -0.03
CA ASP A 521 9.44 6.71 -1.04
C ASP A 521 9.01 5.30 -1.49
N ILE A 522 7.91 4.81 -0.93
CA ILE A 522 7.32 3.50 -1.29
C ILE A 522 6.61 3.50 -2.66
N ASN A 523 6.36 4.67 -3.25
CA ASN A 523 5.68 4.86 -4.54
C ASN A 523 6.64 4.97 -5.74
N GLY A 524 7.95 4.98 -5.52
CA GLY A 524 8.97 5.00 -6.59
C GLY A 524 8.95 6.27 -7.46
N GLY A 525 8.41 7.37 -6.95
CA GLY A 525 8.29 8.68 -7.59
C GLY A 525 7.08 9.46 -7.08
N VAL A 526 7.12 10.80 -7.14
CA VAL A 526 5.92 11.63 -6.83
C VAL A 526 4.74 11.31 -7.76
N GLN A 527 3.53 11.36 -7.20
CA GLN A 527 2.25 11.23 -7.91
C GLN A 527 1.65 12.62 -8.26
N ASP A 528 2.46 13.55 -8.77
CA ASP A 528 1.96 14.85 -9.28
C ASP A 528 1.69 14.81 -10.80
N TRP A 529 0.88 15.74 -11.30
CA TRP A 529 0.48 15.79 -12.71
C TRP A 529 1.68 15.80 -13.67
N ARG A 530 2.78 16.44 -13.29
CA ARG A 530 3.99 16.52 -14.14
C ARG A 530 4.58 15.14 -14.36
N GLN A 531 4.71 14.36 -13.29
CA GLN A 531 5.26 13.00 -13.39
C GLN A 531 4.22 11.96 -13.80
N PHE A 532 2.93 12.16 -13.60
CA PHE A 532 1.89 11.36 -14.25
C PHE A 532 2.04 11.36 -15.78
N PHE A 533 2.24 12.55 -16.39
CA PHE A 533 2.47 12.69 -17.83
C PHE A 533 3.93 12.47 -18.29
N SER A 534 4.88 12.14 -17.39
CA SER A 534 6.31 12.06 -17.76
C SER A 534 7.12 10.91 -17.17
N ARG A 535 6.55 10.05 -16.30
CA ARG A 535 7.26 8.91 -15.67
C ARG A 535 7.68 7.87 -16.71
N PRO A 536 8.91 7.32 -16.66
CA PRO A 536 10.09 7.86 -15.97
C PRO A 536 10.71 9.03 -16.76
N VAL A 537 10.59 9.03 -18.10
CA VAL A 537 11.27 9.98 -19.00
C VAL A 537 10.43 10.47 -20.19
N SER A 538 9.35 9.78 -20.59
CA SER A 538 8.46 10.18 -21.71
C SER A 538 7.15 9.38 -21.72
N ALA A 539 6.00 10.04 -21.94
CA ALA A 539 4.70 9.36 -22.12
C ALA A 539 4.65 8.43 -23.35
N PHE A 540 5.35 8.77 -24.42
CA PHE A 540 5.27 8.04 -25.70
C PHE A 540 6.04 6.71 -25.73
N SER A 541 6.96 6.51 -24.78
CA SER A 541 7.71 5.26 -24.64
C SER A 541 8.35 5.16 -23.25
N PRO A 542 7.54 5.03 -22.17
CA PRO A 542 8.04 5.16 -20.81
C PRO A 542 8.97 4.01 -20.40
N TYR A 543 8.76 2.82 -20.93
CA TYR A 543 9.53 1.62 -20.57
C TYR A 543 10.89 1.51 -21.28
N THR A 544 11.21 2.36 -22.26
CA THR A 544 12.49 2.26 -23.00
C THR A 544 13.58 3.17 -22.46
N ILE A 545 14.79 2.62 -22.42
CA ILE A 545 16.04 3.37 -22.36
C ILE A 545 16.51 3.59 -23.80
N PRO A 546 17.11 4.74 -24.17
CA PRO A 546 17.61 5.01 -25.52
C PRO A 546 18.98 4.34 -25.74
N VAL A 547 19.02 3.04 -25.48
CA VAL A 547 20.12 2.10 -25.71
C VAL A 547 19.44 0.77 -26.04
N ASP A 548 19.72 0.20 -27.22
CA ASP A 548 19.00 -1.00 -27.67
C ASP A 548 19.16 -2.18 -26.72
N GLY A 549 18.05 -2.87 -26.45
CA GLY A 549 17.95 -3.96 -25.48
C GLY A 549 17.65 -3.53 -24.04
N TYR A 550 17.64 -2.24 -23.69
CA TYR A 550 17.49 -1.80 -22.28
C TYR A 550 16.14 -1.14 -21.97
N TYR A 551 15.54 -1.55 -20.85
CA TYR A 551 14.18 -1.15 -20.47
C TYR A 551 14.03 -0.91 -18.96
N PHE A 552 13.06 -0.08 -18.57
CA PHE A 552 12.58 0.06 -17.19
C PHE A 552 11.27 -0.73 -17.01
N CYS A 553 11.16 -1.53 -15.95
CA CYS A 553 9.92 -2.19 -15.52
C CYS A 553 9.43 -1.77 -14.13
N SER A 554 10.16 -0.91 -13.41
CA SER A 554 9.83 -0.54 -12.03
C SER A 554 8.61 0.37 -11.88
N SER A 555 8.16 0.53 -10.63
CA SER A 555 7.10 1.50 -10.25
C SER A 555 7.44 2.96 -10.57
N SER A 556 8.69 3.29 -10.92
CA SER A 556 9.04 4.61 -11.49
C SER A 556 8.47 4.83 -12.91
N THR A 557 7.93 3.79 -13.56
CA THR A 557 7.19 3.83 -14.83
C THR A 557 5.66 3.75 -14.61
N PRO A 558 4.81 4.08 -15.60
CA PRO A 558 3.36 3.94 -15.48
C PRO A 558 2.91 2.47 -15.40
N PRO A 559 1.76 2.16 -14.75
CA PRO A 559 0.87 3.09 -14.07
C PRO A 559 1.43 3.68 -12.76
N GLY A 560 2.37 3.01 -12.09
CA GLY A 560 3.12 3.60 -10.96
C GLY A 560 3.35 2.64 -9.78
N GLY A 561 3.06 3.15 -8.57
CA GLY A 561 3.16 2.39 -7.33
C GLY A 561 1.96 1.46 -7.14
N GLY A 562 2.22 0.22 -6.70
CA GLY A 562 1.19 -0.79 -6.44
C GLY A 562 1.71 -2.20 -6.69
N VAL A 563 1.04 -3.19 -6.08
CA VAL A 563 1.36 -4.63 -6.23
C VAL A 563 0.54 -5.23 -7.38
N HIS A 564 0.64 -4.65 -8.58
CA HIS A 564 -0.17 -5.02 -9.75
C HIS A 564 0.61 -5.67 -10.91
N GLY A 565 1.95 -5.64 -10.89
CA GLY A 565 2.79 -6.22 -11.96
C GLY A 565 2.79 -5.48 -13.31
N MET A 566 1.80 -4.63 -13.58
CA MET A 566 1.56 -3.99 -14.89
C MET A 566 2.77 -3.21 -15.46
N CYS A 567 3.57 -2.55 -14.62
CA CYS A 567 4.79 -1.86 -15.09
C CYS A 567 5.79 -2.84 -15.73
N GLY A 568 5.86 -4.07 -15.22
CA GLY A 568 6.64 -5.16 -15.81
C GLY A 568 6.02 -5.77 -17.06
N PHE A 569 4.70 -5.96 -17.07
CA PHE A 569 3.97 -6.43 -18.24
C PHE A 569 4.21 -5.53 -19.46
N TYR A 570 4.00 -4.21 -19.33
CA TYR A 570 4.18 -3.29 -20.46
C TYR A 570 5.65 -3.06 -20.85
N ALA A 571 6.60 -3.24 -19.93
CA ALA A 571 8.02 -3.27 -20.25
C ALA A 571 8.40 -4.51 -21.07
N ALA A 572 7.87 -5.69 -20.69
CA ALA A 572 8.03 -6.92 -21.47
C ALA A 572 7.39 -6.79 -22.86
N GLU A 573 6.18 -6.25 -22.98
CA GLU A 573 5.55 -5.94 -24.29
C GLU A 573 6.41 -4.99 -25.14
N SER A 574 7.04 -3.97 -24.53
CA SER A 574 7.97 -3.10 -25.23
C SER A 574 9.23 -3.85 -25.70
N ALA A 575 9.72 -4.82 -24.94
CA ALA A 575 10.88 -5.64 -25.29
C ALA A 575 10.56 -6.66 -26.39
N LEU A 576 9.42 -7.36 -26.30
CA LEU A 576 8.90 -8.27 -27.32
C LEU A 576 8.79 -7.57 -28.68
N ARG A 577 8.15 -6.40 -28.71
CA ARG A 577 7.97 -5.63 -29.95
C ARG A 577 9.27 -5.08 -30.55
N ARG A 578 10.27 -4.73 -29.74
CA ARG A 578 11.47 -3.98 -30.20
C ARG A 578 12.73 -4.84 -30.33
N THR A 579 13.04 -5.66 -29.32
CA THR A 579 14.17 -6.59 -29.36
C THR A 579 13.81 -7.83 -30.17
N PHE A 580 12.79 -8.57 -29.71
CA PHE A 580 12.48 -9.91 -30.23
C PHE A 580 11.62 -9.89 -31.51
N ARG A 581 11.01 -8.74 -31.83
CA ARG A 581 10.09 -8.52 -32.97
C ARG A 581 8.82 -9.39 -32.93
N THR A 582 8.49 -9.95 -31.77
CA THR A 582 7.29 -10.76 -31.54
C THR A 582 6.04 -9.87 -31.52
N PRO A 583 4.97 -10.19 -32.30
CA PRO A 583 3.70 -9.45 -32.22
C PRO A 583 2.96 -9.72 -30.90
N SER A 584 2.47 -8.67 -30.24
CA SER A 584 1.64 -8.71 -29.02
C SER A 584 0.25 -9.37 -29.17
N ALA A 585 0.05 -10.26 -30.14
CA ALA A 585 -1.26 -10.68 -30.64
C ALA A 585 -2.15 -11.30 -29.55
N ASN A 586 -1.59 -12.16 -28.69
CA ASN A 586 -2.34 -12.99 -27.74
C ASN A 586 -2.59 -12.31 -26.38
N TRP A 587 -1.90 -11.19 -26.09
CA TRP A 587 -1.91 -10.57 -24.75
C TRP A 587 -2.67 -9.24 -24.66
N LYS A 588 -3.51 -8.93 -25.66
CA LYS A 588 -4.50 -7.85 -25.54
C LYS A 588 -5.52 -8.19 -24.44
N PHE A 589 -5.69 -7.29 -23.48
CA PHE A 589 -6.85 -7.32 -22.58
C PHE A 589 -8.11 -6.91 -23.37
N SER A 590 -9.25 -7.47 -23.01
CA SER A 590 -10.49 -7.43 -23.81
C SER A 590 -11.66 -7.01 -22.93
N LEU A 591 -12.56 -6.20 -23.50
CA LEU A 591 -13.86 -5.80 -22.95
C LEU A 591 -14.82 -6.99 -22.65
N LYS A 592 -14.58 -8.16 -23.25
CA LYS A 592 -15.45 -9.33 -23.05
C LYS A 592 -15.01 -10.11 -21.81
N MET A 593 -15.98 -10.33 -20.91
CA MET A 593 -15.82 -11.25 -19.78
C MET A 593 -15.64 -12.69 -20.26
N GLU A 594 -14.77 -13.42 -19.58
CA GLU A 594 -14.77 -14.87 -19.42
C GLU A 594 -15.18 -15.18 -17.97
#